data_AF-A0A2M9PAQ3-F1
#
_entry.id   AF-A0A2M9PAQ3-F1
#
_cell.length_a   1.000
_cell.length_b   1.000
_cell.length_c   1.000
_cell.angle_alpha   90.00
_cell.angle_beta   90.00
_cell.angle_gamma   90.00
#
_symmetry.space_group_name_H-M   'P 1'
#
loop_
_entity.id
_entity.type
_entity.pdbx_description
1 polymer ?
#
loop_
_entity_poly.entity_id
_entity_poly.type
_entity_poly.pdbx_seq_one_letter_code
_entity_poly.pdbx_strand_id
1 'polypeptide(L)' 'MTQPNPPSESEIDLVQGASWRLARRLGFLEEALAGTGLPPSSVHALIEIAARPGCTATDLAGALLLEKSSVSRLVRRLV' A
#
# COMPACT_ATOMS: atom_id res chain seq x y z
N MET A 1 6.85 28.20 -20.07
CA MET A 1 6.17 27.33 -19.09
C MET A 1 7.06 27.24 -17.87
N THR A 2 6.75 27.98 -16.81
CA THR A 2 7.55 27.98 -15.58
C THR A 2 7.32 26.64 -14.87
N GLN A 3 8.37 25.85 -14.68
CA GLN A 3 8.29 24.65 -13.85
C GLN A 3 7.87 25.07 -12.42
N PRO A 4 6.98 24.33 -11.76
CA PRO A 4 6.65 24.61 -10.36
C PRO A 4 7.93 24.50 -9.52
N ASN A 5 8.09 25.43 -8.58
CA ASN A 5 9.20 25.37 -7.64
C ASN A 5 9.12 24.03 -6.87
N PRO A 6 10.24 23.34 -6.61
CA PRO A 6 10.21 22.15 -5.78
C PRO A 6 9.67 22.50 -4.39
N PRO A 7 8.93 21.58 -3.74
CA PRO A 7 8.39 21.83 -2.40
C PRO A 7 9.52 22.10 -1.41
N SER A 8 9.27 23.01 -0.48
CA SER A 8 10.16 23.26 0.65
C SER A 8 10.19 22.07 1.61
N GLU A 9 11.26 21.96 2.40
CA GLU A 9 11.44 20.87 3.37
C GLU A 9 10.31 20.83 4.41
N SER A 10 9.84 22.00 4.86
CA SER A 10 8.70 22.10 5.78
C SER A 10 7.37 21.62 5.18
N GLU A 11 7.14 21.82 3.88
CA GLU A 11 5.96 21.29 3.18
C GLU A 11 6.02 19.76 3.09
N ILE A 12 7.19 19.20 2.83
CA ILE A 12 7.40 17.74 2.81
C ILE A 12 7.12 17.15 4.21
N ASP A 13 7.66 17.75 5.26
CA ASP A 13 7.47 17.30 6.64
C ASP A 13 6.00 17.30 7.06
N LEU A 14 5.25 18.34 6.66
CA LEU A 14 3.81 18.43 6.92
C LEU A 14 3.04 17.29 6.24
N VAL A 15 3.33 17.02 4.97
CA VAL A 15 2.67 15.94 4.21
C VAL A 15 3.03 14.57 4.77
N GLN A 16 4.30 14.35 5.12
CA GLN A 16 4.72 13.11 5.78
C GLN A 16 4.02 12.94 7.13
N GLY A 17 4.04 13.94 8.00
CA GLY A 17 3.40 13.89 9.31
C GLY A 17 1.89 13.62 9.24
N ALA A 18 1.18 14.26 8.30
CA ALA A 18 -0.24 14.01 8.07
C ALA A 18 -0.51 12.59 7.55
N SER A 19 0.28 12.12 6.59
CA SER A 19 0.14 10.78 5.99
C SER A 19 0.41 9.69 7.03
N TRP A 20 1.43 9.85 7.85
CA TRP A 20 1.77 8.91 8.92
C TRP A 20 0.68 8.83 9.99
N ARG A 21 0.09 9.96 10.39
CA ARG A 21 -1.06 9.97 11.31
C ARG A 21 -2.27 9.25 10.71
N LEU A 22 -2.53 9.42 9.41
CA LEU A 22 -3.62 8.72 8.73
C LEU A 22 -3.34 7.21 8.67
N ALA A 23 -2.15 6.82 8.22
CA ALA A 23 -1.70 5.43 8.19
C ALA A 23 -1.84 4.76 9.57
N ARG A 24 -1.45 5.46 10.64
CA ARG A 24 -1.61 4.96 12.01
C ARG A 24 -3.06 4.75 12.41
N ARG A 25 -3.93 5.74 12.16
CA ARG A 25 -5.37 5.64 12.48
C ARG A 25 -6.06 4.51 11.72
N LEU A 26 -5.59 4.21 10.52
CA LEU A 26 -6.08 3.12 9.70
C LEU A 26 -5.45 1.76 10.05
N GLY A 27 -4.46 1.72 10.94
CA GLY A 27 -3.81 0.48 11.39
C GLY A 27 -2.66 -0.01 10.50
N PHE A 28 -2.16 0.80 9.56
CA PHE A 28 -1.06 0.42 8.66
C PHE A 28 0.32 0.39 9.34
N LEU A 29 0.44 0.97 10.54
CA LEU A 29 1.69 0.97 11.32
C LEU A 29 1.78 -0.19 12.32
N GLU A 30 0.75 -1.03 12.39
CA GLU A 30 0.77 -2.25 13.21
C GLU A 30 1.16 -3.45 12.35
N GLU A 31 1.70 -4.48 13.00
CA GLU A 31 2.15 -5.71 12.33
C GLU A 31 0.97 -6.46 11.64
N ALA A 32 -0.25 -6.20 12.11
CA ALA A 32 -1.50 -6.73 11.59
C ALA A 32 -2.52 -5.60 11.34
N LEU A 33 -3.04 -5.50 10.12
CA LEU A 33 -4.05 -4.49 9.78
C LEU A 33 -5.44 -4.91 10.32
N ALA A 34 -6.11 -4.00 11.02
CA ALA A 34 -7.51 -4.15 11.47
C ALA A 34 -7.82 -5.46 12.24
N GLY A 35 -6.87 -5.96 13.03
CA GLY A 35 -7.06 -7.18 13.84
C GLY A 35 -7.08 -8.49 13.05
N THR A 36 -6.72 -8.45 11.76
CA THR A 36 -6.75 -9.63 10.87
C THR A 36 -5.56 -10.58 11.05
N GLY A 37 -4.52 -10.18 11.78
CA GLY A 37 -3.24 -10.89 11.83
C GLY A 37 -2.43 -10.81 10.52
N LEU A 38 -2.93 -10.09 9.50
CA LEU A 38 -2.29 -9.99 8.19
C LEU A 38 -1.57 -8.65 8.02
N PRO A 39 -0.40 -8.63 7.37
CA PRO A 39 0.26 -7.38 7.05
C PRO A 39 -0.59 -6.55 6.07
N PRO A 40 -0.46 -5.21 6.07
CA PRO A 40 -1.30 -4.36 5.23
C PRO A 40 -1.27 -4.68 3.73
N SER A 41 -0.13 -5.12 3.21
CA SER A 41 0.00 -5.55 1.82
C SER A 41 -0.84 -6.79 1.50
N SER A 42 -0.96 -7.72 2.44
CA SER A 42 -1.81 -8.91 2.31
C SER A 42 -3.30 -8.54 2.29
N VAL A 43 -3.71 -7.61 3.16
CA VAL A 43 -5.10 -7.13 3.16
C VAL A 43 -5.42 -6.35 1.90
N HIS A 44 -4.51 -5.47 1.45
CA HIS A 44 -4.69 -4.74 0.20
C HIS A 44 -4.80 -5.70 -0.99
N ALA A 45 -3.96 -6.74 -1.07
CA ALA A 45 -4.09 -7.76 -2.10
C ALA A 45 -5.46 -8.46 -2.10
N LEU A 46 -6.01 -8.79 -0.92
CA LEU A 46 -7.33 -9.40 -0.81
C LEU A 46 -8.45 -8.46 -1.29
N ILE A 47 -8.38 -7.17 -0.94
CA ILE A 47 -9.34 -6.15 -1.41
C ILE A 47 -9.30 -6.03 -2.94
N GLU A 48 -8.09 -6.01 -3.53
CA GLU A 48 -7.93 -5.93 -4.99
C GLU A 48 -8.48 -7.17 -5.71
N ILE A 49 -8.21 -8.37 -5.19
CA ILE A 49 -8.73 -9.63 -5.74
C ILE A 49 -10.26 -9.67 -5.67
N ALA A 50 -10.84 -9.21 -4.56
CA ALA A 50 -12.29 -9.15 -4.40
C ALA A 50 -12.94 -8.12 -5.33
N ALA A 51 -12.30 -6.97 -5.53
CA ALA A 51 -12.80 -5.90 -6.41
C ALA A 51 -12.67 -6.25 -7.90
N ARG A 52 -11.68 -7.08 -8.29
CA ARG A 52 -11.39 -7.45 -9.68
C ARG A 52 -11.23 -8.97 -9.85
N PRO A 53 -12.34 -9.73 -9.93
CA PRO A 53 -12.29 -11.17 -10.14
C PRO A 53 -11.51 -11.54 -11.40
N GLY A 54 -10.58 -12.48 -11.28
CA GLY A 54 -9.72 -12.91 -12.39
C GLY A 54 -8.50 -12.02 -12.65
N CYS A 55 -8.19 -11.04 -11.78
CA CYS A 55 -6.97 -10.25 -11.90
C CYS A 55 -5.71 -11.13 -11.89
N THR A 56 -4.73 -10.78 -12.72
CA THR A 56 -3.46 -11.50 -12.76
C THR A 56 -2.50 -11.01 -11.68
N ALA A 57 -1.44 -11.78 -11.42
CA ALA A 57 -0.36 -11.34 -10.53
C ALA A 57 0.33 -10.05 -11.01
N THR A 58 0.32 -9.79 -12.32
CA THR A 58 0.85 -8.54 -12.90
C THR A 58 -0.05 -7.35 -12.56
N ASP A 59 -1.38 -7.54 -12.61
CA ASP A 59 -2.34 -6.48 -12.26
C ASP A 59 -2.28 -6.13 -10.77
N LEU A 60 -2.04 -7.13 -9.93
CA LEU A 60 -1.78 -6.96 -8.50
C LEU A 60 -0.46 -6.22 -8.25
N ALA A 61 0.62 -6.55 -8.97
CA ALA A 61 1.90 -5.86 -8.86
C ALA A 61 1.78 -4.36 -9.16
N GLY A 62 1.04 -4.01 -10.22
CA GLY A 62 0.73 -2.60 -10.53
C GLY A 62 -0.08 -1.91 -9.44
N ALA A 63 -1.13 -2.54 -8.92
CA ALA A 63 -1.99 -1.94 -7.91
C ALA A 63 -1.33 -1.77 -6.54
N LEU A 64 -0.48 -2.73 -6.15
CA LEU A 64 0.25 -2.72 -4.88
C LEU A 64 1.56 -1.93 -4.94
N LEU A 65 1.99 -1.49 -6.14
CA LEU A 65 3.30 -0.89 -6.39
C LEU A 65 4.44 -1.79 -5.87
N LEU A 66 4.31 -3.10 -6.12
CA LEU A 66 5.26 -4.12 -5.69
C LEU A 66 5.86 -4.87 -6.87
N GLU A 67 7.09 -5.33 -6.70
CA GLU A 67 7.72 -6.26 -7.63
C GLU A 67 6.93 -7.56 -7.79
N LYS A 68 6.92 -8.11 -9.00
CA LYS A 68 6.22 -9.37 -9.32
C LYS A 68 6.61 -10.53 -8.39
N SER A 69 7.90 -10.61 -8.03
CA SER A 69 8.40 -11.64 -7.11
C SER A 69 7.90 -11.45 -5.67
N SER A 70 7.66 -10.20 -5.27
CA SER A 70 7.09 -9.85 -3.96
C SER A 70 5.60 -10.20 -3.92
N VAL A 71 4.86 -9.90 -4.98
CA VAL A 71 3.44 -10.29 -5.12
C VAL A 71 3.29 -11.81 -5.13
N SER A 72 4.12 -12.54 -5.88
CA SER A 72 4.07 -14.01 -5.91
C SER A 72 4.27 -14.62 -4.51
N ARG A 73 5.27 -14.14 -3.76
CA ARG A 73 5.49 -14.55 -2.36
C ARG A 73 4.34 -14.16 -1.44
N LEU A 74 3.74 -13.00 -1.65
CA LEU A 74 2.61 -12.50 -0.87
C LEU A 74 1.36 -13.36 -1.09
N VAL A 75 0.97 -13.60 -2.33
CA VAL A 75 -0.21 -14.41 -2.68
C VAL A 75 -0.04 -15.84 -2.16
N ARG A 76 1.17 -16.39 -2.24
CA ARG A 76 1.48 -17.72 -1.69
C ARG A 76 1.36 -17.82 -0.17
N ARG A 77 1.36 -16.71 0.57
CA ARG A 77 1.08 -16.71 2.03
C ARG A 77 -0.41 -16.63 2.35
N LEU A 78 -1.26 -16.34 1.36
CA LEU A 78 -2.71 -16.22 1.54
C LEU A 78 -3.46 -17.55 1.34
N VAL A 79 -2.77 -18.60 0.90
CA VAL A 79 -3.29 -19.95 0.64
C VAL A 79 -2.36 -20.98 1.28
#